data_AF-A0A397IWF3-F1
#
_entry.id   AF-A0A397IWF3-F1
#
_cell.length_a   1.000
_cell.length_b   1.000
_cell.length_c   1.000
_cell.angle_alpha   90.00
_cell.angle_beta   90.00
_cell.angle_gamma   90.00
#
_symmetry.space_group_name_H-M   'P 1'
#
loop_
_entity.id
_entity.type
_entity.pdbx_description
1 polymer ?
#
loop_
_entity_poly.entity_id
_entity_poly.type
_entity_poly.pdbx_seq_one_letter_code
_entity_poly.pdbx_strand_id
1 'polypeptide(L)'
;MKIIIKTINSEFSLNYNQTFTSVNNCKIRRKLIPELQKSLAPKFRPLVMQLMKWLNSIYKSRRATARMRNSGKLPKNLYRVHANNRQNDKKLRRIKAAKELFRKNDPNITDYDKESLLRMLTDRTFHSPEMSDTDEKDRSKTVVNVYDLSWRSAELKHLFRNVLDSKLASSTTAQLQQKRNYSDEIQRC
;
A
#
# COMPACT_ATOMS: atom_id res chain seq x y z
N MET A 1 14.98 6.32 -12.74
CA MET A 1 16.02 5.33 -12.37
C MET A 1 15.48 3.93 -12.04
N LYS A 2 14.55 3.74 -11.09
CA LYS A 2 14.04 2.40 -10.73
C LYS A 2 13.42 1.63 -11.90
N ILE A 3 12.75 2.34 -12.82
CA ILE A 3 12.20 1.80 -14.08
C ILE A 3 13.32 1.37 -15.02
N ILE A 4 14.31 2.24 -15.27
CA ILE A 4 15.46 1.96 -16.12
C ILE A 4 16.24 0.72 -15.64
N ILE A 5 16.45 0.56 -14.33
CA ILE A 5 17.12 -0.62 -13.78
C ILE A 5 16.28 -1.90 -13.95
N LYS A 6 14.96 -1.80 -14.07
CA LYS A 6 14.10 -2.97 -14.35
C LYS A 6 14.13 -3.37 -15.83
N THR A 7 14.39 -2.42 -16.73
CA THR A 7 14.45 -2.67 -18.18
C THR A 7 15.83 -3.08 -18.67
N ILE A 8 16.87 -2.86 -17.86
CA ILE A 8 18.23 -3.32 -18.16
C ILE A 8 18.30 -4.86 -18.03
N ASN A 9 19.08 -5.47 -18.94
CA ASN A 9 19.28 -6.92 -19.05
C ASN A 9 19.58 -7.56 -17.67
N SER A 10 19.02 -8.75 -17.43
CA SER A 10 19.23 -9.56 -16.22
C SER A 10 20.69 -9.91 -15.98
N GLU A 11 21.56 -9.87 -17.00
CA GLU A 11 23.02 -10.01 -16.86
C GLU A 11 23.62 -8.96 -15.90
N PHE A 12 23.00 -7.78 -15.79
CA PHE A 12 23.44 -6.74 -14.86
C PHE A 12 22.83 -6.86 -13.45
N SER A 13 22.19 -7.98 -13.13
CA SER A 13 21.58 -8.22 -11.82
C SER A 13 22.65 -8.41 -10.75
N LEU A 14 22.66 -7.49 -9.77
CA LEU A 14 23.55 -7.60 -8.61
C LEU A 14 23.17 -8.80 -7.73
N ASN A 15 24.18 -9.47 -7.19
CA ASN A 15 23.98 -10.54 -6.21
C ASN A 15 23.69 -9.93 -4.83
N TYR A 16 22.45 -10.10 -4.34
CA TYR A 16 21.98 -9.56 -3.06
C TYR A 16 22.39 -10.41 -1.84
N ASN A 17 22.89 -11.63 -2.04
CA ASN A 17 23.41 -12.46 -0.95
C ASN A 17 24.80 -11.96 -0.50
N GLN A 18 25.60 -11.43 -1.42
CA GLN A 18 26.92 -10.86 -1.15
C GLN A 18 26.84 -9.39 -0.69
N THR A 19 27.96 -8.71 -0.48
CA THR A 19 28.02 -7.26 -0.21
C THR A 19 28.06 -6.45 -1.50
N PHE A 20 27.68 -5.17 -1.46
CA PHE A 20 27.71 -4.30 -2.64
C PHE A 20 29.12 -4.16 -3.24
N THR A 21 30.14 -4.27 -2.41
CA THR A 21 31.57 -4.18 -2.74
C THR A 21 32.24 -5.53 -3.01
N SER A 22 31.48 -6.64 -3.08
CA SER A 22 32.05 -7.94 -3.41
C SER A 22 32.68 -7.94 -4.80
N VAL A 23 33.68 -8.79 -5.04
CA VAL A 23 34.39 -8.87 -6.33
C VAL A 23 33.41 -9.07 -7.49
N ASN A 24 32.41 -9.95 -7.31
CA ASN A 24 31.40 -10.21 -8.34
C ASN A 24 30.52 -8.96 -8.60
N ASN A 25 30.02 -8.32 -7.55
CA ASN A 25 29.20 -7.11 -7.70
C ASN A 25 30.02 -5.92 -8.24
N CYS A 26 31.32 -5.82 -7.94
CA CYS A 26 32.23 -4.86 -8.56
C CYS A 26 32.30 -5.03 -10.08
N LYS A 27 32.48 -6.28 -10.57
CA LYS A 27 32.51 -6.59 -12.00
C LYS A 27 31.20 -6.19 -12.69
N ILE A 28 30.07 -6.53 -12.10
CA ILE A 28 28.74 -6.18 -12.63
C ILE A 28 28.54 -4.65 -12.68
N ARG A 29 28.87 -3.92 -11.60
CA ARG A 29 28.73 -2.46 -11.54
C ARG A 29 29.56 -1.74 -12.61
N ARG A 30 30.79 -2.20 -12.85
CA ARG A 30 31.67 -1.62 -13.88
C ARG A 30 31.05 -1.68 -15.27
N LYS A 31 30.34 -2.78 -15.59
CA LYS A 31 29.60 -2.91 -16.85
C LYS A 31 28.26 -2.15 -16.85
N LEU A 32 27.56 -2.13 -15.72
CA LEU A 32 26.23 -1.51 -15.57
C LEU A 32 26.25 0.02 -15.64
N ILE A 33 27.28 0.67 -15.08
CA ILE A 33 27.35 2.15 -15.01
C ILE A 33 27.34 2.80 -16.41
N PRO A 34 28.16 2.36 -17.38
CA PRO A 34 28.11 2.87 -18.75
C PRO A 34 26.71 2.73 -19.39
N GLU A 35 26.05 1.59 -19.22
CA GLU A 35 24.71 1.34 -19.77
C GLU A 35 23.64 2.24 -19.14
N LEU A 36 23.76 2.52 -17.84
CA LEU A 36 22.90 3.50 -17.16
C LEU A 36 23.13 4.92 -17.69
N GLN A 37 24.39 5.31 -17.94
CA GLN A 37 24.69 6.62 -18.52
C GLN A 37 24.11 6.77 -19.92
N LYS A 38 24.27 5.74 -20.78
CA LYS A 38 23.66 5.70 -22.11
C LYS A 38 22.14 5.82 -22.05
N SER A 39 21.50 5.06 -21.16
CA SER A 39 20.03 5.04 -21.01
C SER A 39 19.44 6.34 -20.45
N LEU A 40 20.24 7.13 -19.73
CA LEU A 40 19.82 8.41 -19.15
C LEU A 40 20.11 9.59 -20.09
N ALA A 41 21.04 9.41 -21.04
CA ALA A 41 21.32 10.40 -22.06
C ALA A 41 20.17 10.48 -23.11
N PRO A 42 19.95 11.66 -23.71
CA PRO A 42 20.62 12.94 -23.46
C PRO A 42 20.04 13.71 -22.25
N LYS A 43 18.89 13.30 -21.72
CA LYS A 43 18.11 14.07 -20.73
C LYS A 43 18.86 14.30 -19.41
N PHE A 44 19.69 13.34 -19.00
CA PHE A 44 20.50 13.43 -17.79
C PHE A 44 21.89 12.87 -18.04
N ARG A 45 22.91 13.60 -17.56
CA ARG A 45 24.32 13.18 -17.63
C ARG A 45 24.90 13.02 -16.23
N PRO A 46 24.45 12.00 -15.47
CA PRO A 46 24.90 11.83 -14.10
C PRO A 46 26.37 11.38 -14.04
N LEU A 47 27.09 11.93 -13.06
CA LEU A 47 28.43 11.47 -12.72
C LEU A 47 28.38 10.04 -12.17
N VAL A 48 29.46 9.29 -12.38
CA VAL A 48 29.61 7.92 -11.88
C VAL A 48 29.35 7.83 -10.37
N MET A 49 29.81 8.83 -9.60
CA MET A 49 29.60 8.90 -8.16
C MET A 49 28.11 9.00 -7.78
N GLN A 50 27.32 9.76 -8.54
CA GLN A 50 25.88 9.90 -8.32
C GLN A 50 25.16 8.58 -8.61
N LEU A 51 25.50 7.94 -9.74
CA LEU A 51 24.98 6.62 -10.08
C LEU A 51 25.31 5.58 -9.02
N MET A 52 26.53 5.60 -8.48
CA MET A 52 26.97 4.70 -7.40
C MET A 52 26.18 4.91 -6.11
N LYS A 53 25.93 6.17 -5.70
CA LYS A 53 25.11 6.49 -4.53
C LYS A 53 23.68 5.97 -4.71
N TRP A 54 23.07 6.24 -5.86
CA TRP A 54 21.71 5.78 -6.16
C TRP A 54 21.63 4.25 -6.24
N LEU A 55 22.59 3.60 -6.91
CA LEU A 55 22.68 2.14 -6.98
C LEU A 55 22.84 1.51 -5.61
N ASN A 56 23.67 2.08 -4.72
CA ASN A 56 23.84 1.59 -3.36
C ASN A 56 22.53 1.67 -2.55
N SER A 57 21.77 2.77 -2.70
CA SER A 57 20.46 2.93 -2.06
C SER A 57 19.47 1.86 -2.53
N ILE A 58 19.37 1.66 -3.85
CA ILE A 58 18.50 0.62 -4.44
C ILE A 58 18.95 -0.77 -4.01
N TYR A 59 20.25 -1.01 -3.98
CA TYR A 59 20.83 -2.27 -3.55
C TYR A 59 20.48 -2.58 -2.08
N LYS A 60 20.62 -1.61 -1.17
CA LYS A 60 20.25 -1.77 0.25
C LYS A 60 18.78 -2.16 0.38
N SER A 61 17.89 -1.49 -0.35
CA SER A 61 16.45 -1.79 -0.37
C SER A 61 16.19 -3.22 -0.88
N ARG A 62 16.73 -3.59 -2.04
CA ARG A 62 16.54 -4.92 -2.63
C ARG A 62 17.16 -6.04 -1.79
N ARG A 63 18.31 -5.79 -1.16
CA ARG A 63 18.97 -6.73 -0.26
C ARG A 63 18.15 -6.98 1.00
N ALA A 64 17.52 -5.95 1.57
CA ALA A 64 16.60 -6.13 2.69
C ALA A 64 15.42 -7.04 2.28
N THR A 65 14.84 -6.83 1.10
CA THR A 65 13.79 -7.70 0.56
C THR A 65 14.27 -9.14 0.33
N ALA A 66 15.45 -9.33 -0.26
CA ALA A 66 16.03 -10.65 -0.47
C ALA A 66 16.27 -11.39 0.84
N ARG A 67 16.80 -10.71 1.86
CA ARG A 67 16.98 -11.28 3.21
C ARG A 67 15.65 -11.71 3.83
N MET A 68 14.60 -10.89 3.72
CA MET A 68 13.26 -11.27 4.21
C MET A 68 12.70 -12.48 3.45
N ARG A 69 12.99 -12.60 2.15
CA ARG A 69 12.59 -13.77 1.34
C ARG A 69 13.30 -15.02 1.82
N ASN A 70 14.62 -14.96 1.96
CA ASN A 70 15.45 -16.08 2.39
C ASN A 70 15.11 -16.54 3.82
N SER A 71 14.64 -15.61 4.68
CA SER A 71 14.18 -15.96 6.03
C SER A 71 12.72 -16.43 6.09
N GLY A 72 12.02 -16.58 4.97
CA GLY A 72 10.60 -16.95 4.91
C GLY A 72 9.61 -15.90 5.43
N LYS A 73 10.08 -14.72 5.86
CA LYS A 73 9.25 -13.66 6.49
C LYS A 73 8.61 -12.71 5.49
N LEU A 74 9.04 -12.75 4.22
CA LEU A 74 8.56 -11.83 3.19
C LEU A 74 7.04 -11.88 2.98
N PRO A 75 6.38 -13.06 2.84
CA PRO A 75 4.93 -13.12 2.65
C PRO A 75 4.19 -12.47 3.82
N LYS A 76 4.51 -12.85 5.06
CA LYS A 76 3.89 -12.30 6.27
C LYS A 76 4.05 -10.78 6.38
N ASN A 77 5.23 -10.25 6.06
CA ASN A 77 5.45 -8.79 6.06
C ASN A 77 4.67 -8.08 4.95
N LEU A 78 4.57 -8.67 3.75
CA LEU A 78 3.75 -8.12 2.68
C LEU A 78 2.28 -8.07 3.09
N TYR A 79 1.74 -9.15 3.67
CA TYR A 79 0.37 -9.16 4.20
C TYR A 79 0.13 -8.05 5.22
N ARG A 80 1.05 -7.83 6.16
CA ARG A 80 0.97 -6.73 7.14
C ARG A 80 0.96 -5.35 6.47
N VAL A 81 1.85 -5.13 5.50
CA VAL A 81 1.92 -3.85 4.78
C VAL A 81 0.64 -3.61 3.98
N HIS A 82 0.11 -4.63 3.29
CA HIS A 82 -1.15 -4.54 2.56
C HIS A 82 -2.32 -4.22 3.49
N ALA A 83 -2.45 -4.91 4.62
CA ALA A 83 -3.48 -4.64 5.62
C ALA A 83 -3.39 -3.20 6.16
N ASN A 84 -2.18 -2.73 6.50
CA ASN A 84 -1.97 -1.37 7.01
C ASN A 84 -2.32 -0.30 5.96
N ASN A 85 -1.86 -0.46 4.72
CA ASN A 85 -2.17 0.48 3.64
C ASN A 85 -3.68 0.58 3.42
N ARG A 86 -4.36 -0.57 3.44
CA ARG A 86 -5.81 -0.63 3.26
C ARG A 86 -6.57 0.08 4.38
N GLN A 87 -6.14 -0.13 5.63
CA GLN A 87 -6.72 0.57 6.77
C GLN A 87 -6.49 2.09 6.66
N ASN A 88 -5.30 2.51 6.21
CA ASN A 88 -5.00 3.93 5.99
C ASN A 88 -5.86 4.53 4.86
N ASP A 89 -6.02 3.83 3.75
CA ASP A 89 -6.87 4.27 2.65
C ASP A 89 -8.33 4.39 3.10
N LYS A 90 -8.80 3.44 3.94
CA LYS A 90 -10.14 3.50 4.54
C LYS A 90 -10.33 4.73 5.42
N LYS A 91 -9.37 5.05 6.27
CA LYS A 91 -9.38 6.28 7.09
C LYS A 91 -9.52 7.51 6.22
N LEU A 92 -8.64 7.65 5.23
CA LEU A 92 -8.61 8.81 4.35
C LEU A 92 -9.93 8.98 3.61
N ARG A 93 -10.49 7.88 3.10
CA ARG A 93 -11.81 7.85 2.44
C ARG A 93 -12.93 8.32 3.37
N ARG A 94 -13.01 7.80 4.59
CA ARG A 94 -14.05 8.18 5.55
C ARG A 94 -13.92 9.63 6.02
N ILE A 95 -12.70 10.11 6.26
CA ILE A 95 -12.44 11.52 6.58
C ILE A 95 -12.92 12.42 5.44
N LYS A 96 -12.63 12.05 4.19
CA LYS A 96 -13.10 12.80 3.01
C LYS A 96 -14.62 12.81 2.93
N ALA A 97 -15.27 11.66 3.10
CA ALA A 97 -16.73 11.56 3.10
C ALA A 97 -17.38 12.41 4.21
N ALA A 98 -16.88 12.32 5.44
CA ALA A 98 -17.39 13.12 6.56
C ALA A 98 -17.26 14.62 6.30
N LYS A 99 -16.10 15.08 5.79
CA LYS A 99 -15.91 16.49 5.42
C LYS A 99 -16.92 16.98 4.37
N GLU A 100 -17.20 16.15 3.36
CA GLU A 100 -18.20 16.46 2.34
C GLU A 100 -19.62 16.52 2.89
N LEU A 101 -19.97 15.61 3.80
CA LEU A 101 -21.28 15.62 4.46
C LEU A 101 -21.44 16.87 5.34
N PHE A 102 -20.39 17.32 6.02
CA PHE A 102 -20.46 18.54 6.85
C PHE A 102 -20.64 19.78 5.98
N ARG A 103 -20.02 19.81 4.80
CA ARG A 103 -20.21 20.90 3.83
C ARG A 103 -21.65 20.97 3.32
N LYS A 104 -22.34 19.84 3.26
CA LYS A 104 -23.72 19.73 2.77
C LYS A 104 -24.77 19.82 3.87
N ASN A 105 -24.38 19.96 5.14
CA ASN A 105 -25.27 19.87 6.29
C ASN A 105 -26.16 18.61 6.24
N ASP A 106 -25.57 17.47 5.88
CA ASP A 106 -26.32 16.21 5.74
C ASP A 106 -26.86 15.76 7.13
N PRO A 107 -28.17 15.48 7.27
CA PRO A 107 -28.80 15.18 8.56
C PRO A 107 -28.24 13.91 9.22
N ASN A 108 -27.59 13.03 8.46
CA ASN A 108 -26.96 11.83 9.03
C ASN A 108 -25.75 12.16 9.92
N ILE A 109 -25.20 13.38 9.85
CA ILE A 109 -24.05 13.78 10.65
C ILE A 109 -24.20 15.12 11.38
N THR A 110 -25.36 15.77 11.30
CA THR A 110 -25.61 17.08 11.91
C THR A 110 -25.46 17.06 13.43
N ASP A 111 -25.81 15.93 14.05
CA ASP A 111 -25.82 15.76 15.51
C ASP A 111 -24.41 15.50 16.07
N TYR A 112 -23.42 15.25 15.21
CA TYR A 112 -22.05 15.01 15.62
C TYR A 112 -21.23 16.29 15.63
N ASP A 113 -20.50 16.51 16.72
CA ASP A 113 -19.43 17.51 16.73
C ASP A 113 -18.37 17.18 15.67
N LYS A 114 -18.08 18.17 14.82
CA LYS A 114 -17.20 18.02 13.66
C LYS A 114 -15.79 17.64 14.03
N GLU A 115 -15.23 18.27 15.07
CA GLU A 115 -13.85 18.01 15.49
C GLU A 115 -13.73 16.62 16.13
N SER A 116 -14.67 16.26 16.98
CA SER A 116 -14.73 14.95 17.64
C SER A 116 -14.88 13.81 16.64
N LEU A 117 -15.77 13.96 15.64
CA LEU A 117 -15.95 12.96 14.59
C LEU A 117 -14.68 12.81 13.75
N LEU A 118 -14.05 13.91 13.34
CA LEU A 118 -12.81 13.85 12.58
C LEU A 118 -11.65 13.24 13.39
N ARG A 119 -11.56 13.54 14.69
CA ARG A 119 -10.57 12.93 15.60
C ARG A 119 -10.80 11.42 15.69
N MET A 120 -12.04 10.97 15.89
CA MET A 120 -12.39 9.55 15.92
C MET A 120 -12.02 8.85 14.60
N LEU A 121 -12.24 9.49 13.46
CA LEU A 121 -11.89 8.96 12.13
C LEU A 121 -10.39 8.84 11.85
N THR A 122 -9.55 9.53 12.62
CA THR A 122 -8.10 9.37 12.53
C THR A 122 -7.58 8.19 13.35
N ASP A 123 -8.29 7.81 14.41
CA ASP A 123 -7.88 6.72 15.28
C ASP A 123 -8.15 5.35 14.62
N ARG A 124 -7.11 4.51 14.57
CA ARG A 124 -7.15 3.16 13.98
C ARG A 124 -8.12 2.23 14.68
N THR A 125 -8.36 2.43 15.98
CA THR A 125 -9.22 1.54 16.77
C THR A 125 -10.62 1.50 16.18
N PHE A 126 -11.14 2.62 15.70
CA PHE A 126 -12.48 2.73 15.11
C PHE A 126 -12.61 2.13 13.70
N HIS A 127 -11.56 1.54 13.14
CA HIS A 127 -11.59 0.95 11.79
C HIS A 127 -11.44 -0.57 11.82
N SER A 128 -12.44 -1.22 11.23
CA SER A 128 -12.49 -2.66 11.05
C SER A 128 -11.38 -3.08 10.10
N PRO A 129 -10.68 -4.20 10.40
CA PRO A 129 -9.79 -4.84 9.46
C PRO A 129 -10.52 -5.12 8.14
N GLU A 130 -9.83 -4.88 7.04
CA GLU A 130 -10.30 -5.31 5.71
C GLU A 130 -9.30 -6.31 5.17
N MET A 131 -9.74 -7.54 4.92
CA MET A 131 -8.92 -8.61 4.37
C MET A 131 -9.39 -8.90 2.95
N SER A 132 -8.45 -9.06 2.02
CA SER A 132 -8.77 -9.57 0.69
C SER A 132 -8.72 -11.08 0.76
N ASP A 133 -9.86 -11.72 0.57
CA ASP A 133 -9.87 -13.16 0.30
C ASP A 133 -9.81 -13.33 -1.22
N THR A 134 -8.80 -14.07 -1.66
CA THR A 134 -8.70 -14.47 -3.06
C THR A 134 -9.43 -15.80 -3.16
N ASP A 135 -10.56 -15.82 -3.86
CA ASP A 135 -11.25 -17.09 -4.16
C ASP A 135 -10.27 -18.00 -4.91
N GLU A 136 -10.02 -19.21 -4.39
CA GLU A 136 -9.09 -20.17 -4.99
C GLU A 136 -9.49 -20.53 -6.43
N LYS A 137 -10.80 -20.44 -6.75
CA LYS A 137 -11.35 -20.80 -8.06
C LYS A 137 -11.33 -19.66 -9.08
N ASP A 138 -11.36 -18.41 -8.64
CA ASP A 138 -11.43 -17.24 -9.54
C ASP A 138 -10.56 -16.08 -9.01
N ARG A 139 -9.27 -16.13 -9.34
CA ARG A 139 -8.28 -15.09 -8.98
C ARG A 139 -8.60 -13.70 -9.57
N SER A 140 -9.56 -13.59 -10.50
CA SER A 140 -9.98 -12.32 -11.08
C SER A 140 -10.96 -11.54 -10.19
N LYS A 141 -11.58 -12.20 -9.21
CA LYS A 141 -12.53 -11.60 -8.26
C LYS A 141 -11.92 -11.50 -6.87
N THR A 142 -11.19 -10.43 -6.62
CA THR A 142 -10.76 -10.10 -5.25
C THR A 142 -11.94 -9.50 -4.49
N VAL A 143 -12.48 -10.27 -3.54
CA VAL A 143 -13.52 -9.80 -2.62
C VAL A 143 -12.86 -9.28 -1.35
N VAL A 144 -13.45 -8.24 -0.78
CA VAL A 144 -12.96 -7.57 0.41
C VAL A 144 -13.88 -7.92 1.56
N ASN A 145 -13.40 -8.73 2.48
CA ASN A 145 -14.13 -9.05 3.70
C ASN A 145 -13.81 -8.00 4.77
N VAL A 146 -14.86 -7.36 5.28
CA VAL A 146 -14.78 -6.36 6.35
C VAL A 146 -15.38 -6.99 7.60
N TYR A 147 -14.53 -7.26 8.58
CA TYR A 147 -14.93 -7.87 9.85
C TYR A 147 -15.29 -6.81 10.88
N ASP A 148 -16.46 -6.91 11.49
CA ASP A 148 -16.88 -5.95 12.50
C ASP A 148 -16.17 -6.14 13.84
N LEU A 149 -15.94 -5.01 14.50
CA LEU A 149 -15.44 -4.99 15.87
C LEU A 149 -16.63 -5.12 16.81
N SER A 150 -16.57 -6.09 17.72
CA SER A 150 -17.64 -6.43 18.66
C SER A 150 -18.06 -5.28 19.58
N TRP A 151 -17.16 -4.33 19.86
CA TRP A 151 -17.41 -3.20 20.76
C TRP A 151 -18.14 -2.02 20.09
N ARG A 152 -18.46 -2.07 18.79
CA ARG A 152 -19.17 -0.96 18.13
C ARG A 152 -20.66 -0.98 18.43
N SER A 153 -21.19 0.18 18.82
CA SER A 153 -22.64 0.43 18.88
C SER A 153 -23.28 0.33 17.50
N ALA A 154 -24.60 0.07 17.47
CA ALA A 154 -25.38 0.03 16.23
C ALA A 154 -25.30 1.36 15.45
N GLU A 155 -25.29 2.49 16.16
CA GLU A 155 -25.14 3.82 15.58
C GLU A 155 -23.79 4.01 14.87
N LEU A 156 -22.69 3.62 15.50
CA LEU A 156 -21.36 3.70 14.87
C LEU A 156 -21.25 2.76 13.67
N LYS A 157 -21.85 1.57 13.75
CA LYS A 157 -21.91 0.65 12.61
C LYS A 157 -22.67 1.29 11.44
N HIS A 158 -23.83 1.90 11.71
CA HIS A 158 -24.64 2.60 10.70
C HIS A 158 -23.86 3.77 10.08
N LEU A 159 -23.29 4.65 10.90
CA LEU A 159 -22.49 5.79 10.44
C LEU A 159 -21.33 5.33 9.55
N PHE A 160 -20.58 4.31 9.97
CA PHE A 160 -19.43 3.85 9.22
C PHE A 160 -19.78 3.13 7.91
N ARG A 161 -20.73 2.19 7.95
CA ARG A 161 -21.06 1.32 6.80
C ARG A 161 -22.03 2.00 5.83
N ASN A 162 -23.11 2.58 6.35
CA ASN A 162 -24.24 3.02 5.54
C ASN A 162 -24.16 4.49 5.16
N VAL A 163 -23.49 5.32 5.97
CA VAL A 163 -23.35 6.75 5.71
C VAL A 163 -22.01 7.06 5.05
N LEU A 164 -20.89 6.70 5.69
CA LEU A 164 -19.56 7.08 5.21
C LEU A 164 -19.06 6.18 4.07
N ASP A 165 -19.14 4.87 4.21
CA ASP A 165 -18.63 3.94 3.19
C ASP A 165 -19.52 3.92 1.92
N SER A 166 -20.82 4.20 2.03
CA SER A 166 -21.75 4.24 0.89
C SER A 166 -21.47 5.42 -0.06
N LYS A 167 -21.08 6.59 0.48
CA LYS A 167 -20.70 7.78 -0.31
C LYS A 167 -19.43 7.55 -1.14
N LEU A 168 -18.67 6.48 -0.85
CA LEU A 168 -17.52 6.07 -1.65
C LEU A 168 -17.93 5.37 -2.95
N ALA A 169 -19.08 4.69 -2.96
CA ALA A 169 -19.57 3.96 -4.14
C ALA A 169 -20.03 4.91 -5.25
N SER A 170 -20.51 6.11 -4.90
CA SER A 170 -21.04 7.10 -5.84
C SER A 170 -20.01 8.09 -6.38
N SER A 171 -18.80 8.18 -5.80
CA SER A 171 -17.82 9.24 -6.11
C SER A 171 -16.58 8.80 -6.90
N THR A 172 -16.43 7.51 -7.23
CA THR A 172 -15.25 7.01 -7.98
C THR A 172 -15.68 6.35 -9.29
N THR A 173 -15.59 7.09 -10.39
CA THR A 173 -15.96 6.66 -11.76
C THR A 173 -14.89 5.83 -12.50
N ALA A 174 -13.81 5.38 -11.85
CA ALA A 174 -12.80 4.59 -12.55
C ALA A 174 -12.18 3.49 -11.68
N GLN A 175 -12.38 2.27 -12.17
CA GLN A 175 -11.59 1.04 -11.99
C GLN A 175 -11.63 0.36 -10.60
N LEU A 176 -12.30 -0.80 -10.59
CA LEU A 176 -12.29 -1.84 -9.57
C LEU A 176 -12.83 -1.39 -8.21
N GLN A 177 -14.14 -1.16 -8.15
CA GLN A 177 -14.86 -1.40 -6.89
C GLN A 177 -14.76 -2.89 -6.58
N GLN A 178 -13.72 -3.29 -5.83
CA GLN A 178 -13.70 -4.63 -5.24
C GLN A 178 -14.93 -4.75 -4.35
N LYS A 179 -15.77 -5.75 -4.62
CA LYS A 179 -16.99 -6.02 -3.84
C LYS A 179 -16.60 -6.14 -2.36
N ARG A 180 -17.20 -5.32 -1.51
CA ARG A 180 -17.02 -5.40 -0.05
C ARG A 180 -18.15 -6.24 0.52
N ASN A 181 -17.78 -7.33 1.20
CA ASN A 181 -18.69 -8.12 2.01
C ASN A 181 -18.48 -7.71 3.47
N TYR A 182 -19.53 -7.22 4.08
CA TYR A 182 -19.55 -6.95 5.51
C TYR A 182 -19.98 -8.23 6.21
N SER A 183 -19.11 -8.79 7.04
CA SER A 183 -19.44 -9.91 7.91
C SER A 183 -19.65 -9.39 9.32
N ASP A 184 -20.71 -9.88 9.96
CA ASP A 184 -20.96 -9.66 11.39
C ASP A 184 -20.30 -10.74 12.26
N GLU A 185 -19.63 -11.70 11.63
CA GLU A 185 -18.77 -12.65 12.34
C GLU A 185 -17.61 -11.89 12.99
N ILE A 186 -17.50 -12.04 14.32
CA ILE A 186 -16.38 -11.53 15.09
C ILE A 186 -15.13 -12.29 14.61
N GLN A 187 -14.05 -11.54 14.33
CA GLN A 187 -12.75 -12.14 14.07
C GLN A 187 -12.36 -13.01 15.27
N ARG A 188 -12.50 -14.33 15.14
CA ARG A 188 -11.93 -15.30 16.10
C ARG A 188 -10.42 -15.22 15.91
N CYS A 189 -9.76 -14.45 16.77
CA CYS A 189 -8.30 -14.45 16.89
C CYS A 189 -7.81 -15.83 17.31
#